data_AF-A0A920A3L0-F1
#
_entry.id   AF-A0A920A3L0-F1
#
_cell.length_a   1.000
_cell.length_b   1.000
_cell.length_c   1.000
_cell.angle_alpha   90.00
_cell.angle_beta   90.00
_cell.angle_gamma   90.00
#
_symmetry.space_group_name_H-M   'P 1'
#
loop_
_entity.id
_entity.type
_entity.pdbx_description
1 polymer ?
#
loop_
_entity_poly.entity_id
_entity_poly.type
_entity_poly.pdbx_seq_one_letter_code
_entity_poly.pdbx_strand_id
1 'polypeptide(L)'
;MDYVPYAVPFFLLAILVELTYGFLKKNNTYRLNDAISSLFMGSLRTANKLIFIGLGGYVFYLIETNLTLWRMDASSVFTWVFAFVVYDFFYYWFHRISHERQIFWASHVAHHQSEDYNLSTALRQTGTGALLTWVFTYRFS
;
A
#
# COMPACT_ATOMS: atom_id res chain seq x y z
N MET A 1 -13.33 -10.09 9.46
CA MET A 1 -13.52 -8.77 10.11
C MET A 1 -12.50 -7.81 9.53
N ASP A 2 -12.93 -6.71 8.93
CA ASP A 2 -11.99 -5.65 8.52
C ASP A 2 -11.66 -4.80 9.75
N TYR A 3 -10.42 -4.90 10.22
CA TYR A 3 -9.96 -4.17 11.41
C TYR A 3 -9.57 -2.71 11.09
N VAL A 4 -9.45 -2.36 9.80
CA VAL A 4 -8.99 -1.04 9.38
C VAL A 4 -9.89 0.09 9.90
N PRO A 5 -11.23 0.04 9.81
CA PRO A 5 -12.10 1.12 10.30
C PRO A 5 -11.96 1.35 11.81
N TYR A 6 -11.68 0.29 12.58
CA TYR A 6 -11.48 0.39 14.02
C TYR A 6 -10.14 1.03 14.37
N ALA A 7 -9.09 0.81 13.56
CA ALA A 7 -7.76 1.37 13.78
C ALA A 7 -7.66 2.87 13.41
N VAL A 8 -8.46 3.33 12.43
CA VAL A 8 -8.48 4.73 11.96
C VAL A 8 -8.61 5.76 13.11
N PRO A 9 -9.59 5.70 14.03
CA PRO A 9 -9.71 6.69 15.09
C PRO A 9 -8.51 6.73 16.04
N PHE A 10 -7.93 5.57 16.37
CA PHE A 10 -6.71 5.52 17.19
C PHE A 10 -5.51 6.14 16.48
N PHE A 11 -5.40 5.93 15.16
CA PHE A 11 -4.32 6.51 14.37
C PHE A 11 -4.44 8.03 14.25
N LEU A 12 -5.65 8.55 14.05
CA LEU A 12 -5.92 9.99 14.06
C LEU A 12 -5.62 10.61 15.43
N LEU A 13 -5.99 9.93 16.52
CA LEU A 13 -5.65 10.35 17.87
C LEU A 13 -4.14 10.39 18.08
N ALA A 14 -3.40 9.37 17.60
CA ALA A 14 -1.94 9.35 17.70
C ALA A 14 -1.29 10.52 16.96
N ILE A 15 -1.78 10.87 15.76
CA ILE A 15 -1.34 12.08 15.03
C ILE A 15 -1.58 13.35 15.86
N LEU A 16 -2.77 13.50 16.47
CA LEU A 16 -3.08 14.67 17.29
C LEU A 16 -2.17 14.77 18.52
N VAL A 17 -1.87 13.62 19.15
CA VAL A 17 -0.95 13.54 20.29
C VAL A 17 0.47 13.93 19.89
N GLU A 18 0.99 13.36 18.79
CA GLU A 18 2.34 13.69 18.28
C GLU A 18 2.45 15.16 17.89
N LEU A 19 1.43 15.70 17.21
CA LEU A 19 1.36 17.12 16.83
C LEU A 19 1.37 18.02 18.07
N THR A 20 0.53 17.72 19.06
CA THR A 20 0.47 18.49 20.32
C THR A 20 1.80 18.44 21.06
N TYR A 21 2.40 17.26 21.15
CA TYR A 21 3.72 17.08 21.75
C TYR A 21 4.81 17.90 21.03
N GLY A 22 4.82 17.90 19.70
CA GLY A 22 5.75 18.70 18.88
C GLY A 22 5.62 20.19 19.13
N PHE A 23 4.38 20.71 19.24
CA PHE A 23 4.13 22.09 19.61
C PHE A 23 4.63 22.43 21.02
N LEU A 24 4.32 21.59 22.01
CA LEU A 24 4.74 21.80 23.40
C LEU A 24 6.27 21.81 23.55
N LYS A 25 6.98 20.99 22.76
CA LYS A 25 8.45 20.93 22.74
C LYS A 25 9.11 21.95 21.82
N LYS A 26 8.33 22.78 21.10
CA LYS A 26 8.83 23.70 20.07
C LYS A 26 9.69 23.01 19.00
N ASN A 27 9.42 21.73 18.75
CA ASN A 27 10.10 20.90 17.76
C ASN A 27 9.05 20.17 16.92
N ASN A 28 8.20 20.94 16.24
CA ASN A 28 7.12 20.41 15.44
C ASN A 28 7.64 20.01 14.05
N THR A 29 7.51 18.74 13.71
CA THR A 29 7.91 18.14 12.41
C THR A 29 6.74 18.09 11.42
N TYR A 30 5.56 18.60 11.78
CA TYR A 30 4.40 18.66 10.89
C TYR A 30 4.41 19.92 10.04
N ARG A 31 4.61 19.75 8.74
CA ARG A 31 4.31 20.76 7.72
C ARG A 31 2.89 20.55 7.20
N LEU A 32 2.05 21.57 7.31
CA LEU A 32 0.62 21.47 6.98
C LEU A 32 0.37 20.98 5.55
N ASN A 33 1.14 21.47 4.59
CA ASN A 33 1.06 21.07 3.19
C ASN A 33 1.39 19.58 2.99
N ASP A 34 2.42 19.05 3.66
CA ASP A 34 2.79 17.63 3.57
C ASP A 34 1.80 16.72 4.30
N ALA A 35 1.31 17.15 5.47
CA ALA A 35 0.32 16.39 6.23
C ALA A 35 -1.01 16.26 5.48
N ILE A 36 -1.51 17.35 4.90
CA ILE A 36 -2.73 17.36 4.06
C ILE A 36 -2.52 16.49 2.82
N SER A 37 -1.39 16.65 2.12
CA SER A 37 -1.09 15.84 0.93
C SER A 37 -1.04 14.35 1.26
N SER A 38 -0.45 13.97 2.40
CA SER A 38 -0.35 12.58 2.84
C SER A 38 -1.74 11.99 3.18
N LEU A 39 -2.60 12.76 3.86
CA LEU A 39 -3.99 12.38 4.15
C LEU A 39 -4.81 12.18 2.86
N PHE A 40 -4.70 13.09 1.89
CA PHE A 40 -5.38 12.97 0.61
C PHE A 40 -4.89 11.75 -0.18
N MET A 41 -3.58 11.49 -0.21
CA MET A 41 -3.00 10.32 -0.87
C MET A 41 -3.51 9.01 -0.26
N GLY A 42 -3.51 8.88 1.07
CA GLY A 42 -4.04 7.71 1.76
C GLY A 42 -5.54 7.49 1.51
N SER A 43 -6.31 8.57 1.45
CA SER A 43 -7.75 8.53 1.12
C SER A 43 -7.98 8.09 -0.34
N LEU A 44 -7.19 8.62 -1.28
CA LEU A 44 -7.24 8.25 -2.69
C LEU A 44 -6.88 6.78 -2.91
N ARG A 45 -5.88 6.26 -2.20
CA ARG A 45 -5.54 4.83 -2.20
C ARG A 45 -6.71 3.95 -1.74
N THR A 46 -7.45 4.41 -0.73
CA THR A 46 -8.63 3.67 -0.24
C THR A 46 -9.77 3.70 -1.24
N ALA A 47 -10.03 4.85 -1.88
CA ALA A 47 -11.04 4.98 -2.93
C ALA A 47 -10.70 4.11 -4.16
N ASN A 48 -9.43 4.03 -4.52
CA ASN A 48 -8.98 3.26 -5.68
C ASN A 48 -8.96 1.74 -5.46
N LYS A 49 -9.15 1.23 -4.24
CA LYS A 49 -9.18 -0.23 -3.96
C LYS A 49 -10.16 -0.98 -4.86
N LEU A 50 -11.32 -0.39 -5.15
CA LEU A 50 -12.38 -1.03 -5.94
C LEU A 50 -11.95 -1.29 -7.39
N ILE A 51 -11.17 -0.37 -7.97
CA ILE A 51 -10.69 -0.48 -9.36
C ILE A 51 -9.66 -1.63 -9.47
N PHE A 52 -8.79 -1.78 -8.47
CA PHE A 52 -7.71 -2.77 -8.51
C PHE A 52 -8.12 -4.18 -8.10
N ILE A 53 -9.09 -4.31 -7.19
CA ILE A 53 -9.71 -5.60 -6.89
C ILE A 53 -10.44 -6.12 -8.13
N GLY A 54 -11.14 -5.24 -8.86
CA GLY A 54 -11.84 -5.62 -10.10
C GLY A 54 -10.91 -6.05 -11.23
N LEU A 55 -9.90 -5.23 -11.56
CA LEU A 55 -8.97 -5.53 -12.66
C LEU A 55 -8.08 -6.74 -12.35
N GLY A 56 -7.50 -6.79 -11.14
CA GLY A 56 -6.68 -7.91 -10.70
C GLY A 56 -7.48 -9.21 -10.62
N GLY A 57 -8.68 -9.16 -10.02
CA GLY A 57 -9.58 -10.31 -9.96
C GLY A 57 -9.98 -10.82 -11.35
N TYR A 58 -10.22 -9.93 -12.31
CA TYR A 58 -10.54 -10.30 -13.69
C TYR A 58 -9.37 -10.97 -14.41
N VAL A 59 -8.14 -10.46 -14.27
CA VAL A 59 -6.96 -11.09 -14.87
C VAL A 59 -6.71 -12.47 -14.26
N PHE A 60 -6.85 -12.62 -12.95
CA PHE A 60 -6.73 -13.92 -12.29
C PHE A 60 -7.84 -14.89 -12.71
N TYR A 61 -9.08 -14.41 -12.87
CA TYR A 61 -10.17 -15.21 -13.42
C TYR A 61 -9.82 -15.73 -14.82
N LEU A 62 -9.29 -14.88 -15.71
CA LEU A 62 -8.87 -15.29 -17.05
C LEU A 62 -7.73 -16.32 -17.01
N ILE A 63 -6.76 -16.14 -16.13
CA ILE A 63 -5.65 -17.09 -15.94
C ILE A 63 -6.18 -18.43 -15.42
N GLU A 64 -7.03 -18.43 -14.39
CA GLU A 64 -7.60 -19.65 -13.83
C GLU A 64 -8.44 -20.42 -14.86
N THR A 65 -9.26 -19.71 -15.64
CA THR A 65 -10.15 -20.33 -16.64
C THR A 65 -9.43 -20.80 -17.91
N ASN A 66 -8.37 -20.11 -18.35
CA ASN A 66 -7.73 -20.40 -19.64
C ASN A 66 -6.37 -21.10 -19.54
N LEU A 67 -5.65 -21.00 -18.41
CA LEU A 67 -4.30 -21.55 -18.28
C LEU A 67 -4.24 -22.83 -17.42
N THR A 68 -5.38 -23.36 -16.96
CA THR A 68 -5.51 -24.57 -16.11
C THR A 68 -4.36 -24.70 -15.12
N LEU A 69 -4.25 -23.72 -14.23
CA LEU A 69 -3.28 -23.78 -13.15
C LEU A 69 -3.70 -24.87 -12.14
N TRP A 70 -2.71 -25.61 -11.66
CA TRP A 70 -2.86 -26.59 -10.59
C TRP A 70 -3.36 -25.88 -9.33
N ARG A 71 -4.53 -26.29 -8.81
CA ARG A 71 -5.04 -25.75 -7.54
C ARG A 71 -4.22 -26.33 -6.39
N MET A 72 -3.51 -25.46 -5.67
CA MET A 72 -2.78 -25.83 -4.47
C MET A 72 -3.73 -25.91 -3.28
N ASP A 73 -3.53 -26.89 -2.40
CA ASP A 73 -4.32 -27.05 -1.18
C ASP A 73 -4.03 -25.92 -0.18
N ALA A 74 -5.05 -25.13 0.15
CA ALA A 74 -4.94 -24.01 1.09
C ALA A 74 -4.64 -24.44 2.54
N SER A 75 -4.87 -25.72 2.88
CA SER A 75 -4.53 -26.26 4.21
C SER A 75 -3.06 -26.69 4.33
N SER A 76 -2.35 -26.81 3.19
CA SER A 76 -0.96 -27.21 3.16
C SER A 76 -0.01 -26.07 3.48
N VAL A 77 0.89 -26.28 4.44
CA VAL A 77 1.96 -25.32 4.78
C VAL A 77 2.86 -25.03 3.57
N PHE A 78 3.08 -26.03 2.70
CA PHE A 78 3.86 -25.84 1.48
C PHE A 78 3.25 -24.78 0.57
N THR A 79 1.92 -24.75 0.43
CA THR A 79 1.22 -23.73 -0.36
C THR A 79 1.49 -22.32 0.17
N TRP A 80 1.49 -22.14 1.49
CA TRP A 80 1.77 -20.84 2.11
C TRP A 80 3.23 -20.42 1.94
N VAL A 81 4.18 -21.33 2.13
CA VAL A 81 5.61 -21.04 1.92
C VAL A 81 5.88 -20.69 0.46
N PHE A 82 5.33 -21.47 -0.47
CA PHE A 82 5.46 -21.22 -1.90
C PHE A 82 4.85 -19.86 -2.27
N ALA A 83 3.61 -19.59 -1.83
CA ALA A 83 2.94 -18.31 -2.08
C ALA A 83 3.73 -17.13 -1.52
N PHE A 84 4.31 -17.27 -0.32
CA PHE A 84 5.15 -16.25 0.30
C PHE A 84 6.38 -15.93 -0.56
N VAL A 85 7.14 -16.95 -0.98
CA VAL A 85 8.35 -16.77 -1.80
C VAL A 85 8.02 -16.15 -3.15
N VAL A 86 6.98 -16.65 -3.81
CA VAL A 86 6.53 -16.11 -5.11
C VAL A 86 6.08 -14.67 -4.97
N TYR A 87 5.29 -14.34 -3.94
CA TYR A 87 4.86 -12.98 -3.66
C TYR A 87 6.05 -12.05 -3.41
N ASP A 88 6.99 -12.45 -2.57
CA ASP A 88 8.17 -11.64 -2.22
C ASP A 88 9.06 -11.38 -3.44
N PHE A 89 9.29 -12.40 -4.28
CA PHE A 89 10.02 -12.26 -5.53
C PHE A 89 9.38 -11.21 -6.46
N PHE A 90 8.07 -11.33 -6.66
CA PHE A 90 7.30 -10.41 -7.51
C PHE A 90 7.28 -8.99 -6.95
N TYR A 91 7.12 -8.86 -5.63
CA TYR A 91 7.17 -7.58 -4.93
C TYR A 91 8.56 -6.92 -5.04
N TYR A 92 9.64 -7.69 -4.90
CA TYR A 92 11.01 -7.21 -5.09
C TYR A 92 11.22 -6.62 -6.49
N TRP A 93 10.82 -7.35 -7.55
CA TRP A 93 10.98 -6.85 -8.92
C TRP A 93 10.14 -5.62 -9.20
N PHE A 94 8.91 -5.57 -8.69
CA PHE A 94 8.08 -4.37 -8.76
C PHE A 94 8.78 -3.17 -8.12
N HIS A 95 9.31 -3.34 -6.91
CA HIS A 95 10.01 -2.29 -6.19
C HIS A 95 11.26 -1.85 -6.95
N ARG A 96 12.06 -2.80 -7.46
CA ARG A 96 13.24 -2.50 -8.26
C ARG A 96 12.93 -1.72 -9.54
N ILE A 97 11.93 -2.17 -10.31
CA ILE A 97 11.49 -1.46 -11.53
C ILE A 97 11.00 -0.05 -11.18
N SER A 98 10.40 0.12 -10.00
CA SER A 98 9.99 1.44 -9.50
C SER A 98 11.14 2.40 -9.23
N HIS A 99 12.34 1.89 -8.97
CA HIS A 99 13.57 2.69 -8.88
C HIS A 99 14.31 2.84 -10.22
N GLU A 100 14.02 2.00 -11.21
CA GLU A 100 14.74 2.01 -12.50
C GLU A 100 13.98 2.69 -13.65
N ARG A 101 12.64 2.81 -13.58
CA ARG A 101 11.80 3.27 -14.70
C ARG A 101 10.93 4.46 -14.34
N GLN A 102 10.92 5.50 -15.18
CA GLN A 102 10.31 6.81 -14.91
C GLN A 102 8.80 6.77 -14.60
N ILE A 103 8.02 5.92 -15.28
CA ILE A 103 6.57 5.79 -15.03
C ILE A 103 6.32 5.19 -13.64
N PHE A 104 7.08 4.16 -13.27
CA PHE A 104 6.95 3.50 -11.97
C PHE A 104 7.53 4.39 -10.86
N TRP A 105 8.63 5.09 -11.14
CA TRP A 105 9.22 6.10 -10.26
C TRP A 105 8.24 7.22 -9.92
N ALA A 106 7.52 7.77 -10.91
CA ALA A 106 6.51 8.80 -10.66
C ALA A 106 5.43 8.33 -9.67
N SER A 107 5.09 7.04 -9.70
CA SER A 107 4.15 6.43 -8.75
C SER A 107 4.77 6.06 -7.39
N HIS A 108 6.10 6.02 -7.28
CA HIS A 108 6.80 5.51 -6.10
C HIS A 108 7.51 6.62 -5.30
N VAL A 109 8.13 7.58 -5.98
CA VAL A 109 8.88 8.69 -5.37
C VAL A 109 8.06 9.50 -4.39
N ALA A 110 6.76 9.68 -4.66
CA ALA A 110 5.89 10.41 -3.78
C ALA A 110 5.73 9.73 -2.41
N HIS A 111 6.01 8.43 -2.26
CA HIS A 111 6.11 7.78 -0.95
C HIS A 111 7.37 8.21 -0.17
N HIS A 112 8.48 8.45 -0.87
CA HIS A 112 9.79 8.80 -0.32
C HIS A 112 10.09 10.30 -0.25
N GLN A 113 9.10 11.15 -0.52
CA GLN A 113 9.32 12.59 -0.68
C GLN A 113 9.26 13.38 0.65
N SER A 114 8.74 12.81 1.74
CA SER A 114 8.68 13.52 3.02
C SER A 114 10.09 13.72 3.58
N GLU A 115 10.44 14.97 3.87
CA GLU A 115 11.73 15.33 4.50
C GLU A 115 11.71 15.04 6.02
N ASP A 116 10.51 15.06 6.62
CA ASP A 116 10.30 14.83 8.04
C ASP A 116 9.67 13.45 8.31
N TYR A 117 10.10 12.83 9.41
CA TYR A 117 9.52 11.59 9.94
C TYR A 117 8.47 11.93 11.01
N ASN A 118 7.19 11.76 10.68
CA ASN A 118 6.04 11.91 11.59
C ASN A 118 4.93 10.92 11.18
N LEU A 119 3.88 10.80 11.99
CA LEU A 119 2.81 9.83 11.78
C LEU A 119 1.98 10.11 10.51
N SER A 120 1.93 11.35 10.02
CA SER A 120 1.24 11.64 8.75
C SER A 120 1.99 11.07 7.54
N THR A 121 3.31 10.93 7.62
CA THR A 121 4.15 10.32 6.56
C THR A 121 3.72 8.88 6.28
N ALA A 122 3.23 8.13 7.29
CA ALA A 122 2.75 6.77 7.09
C ALA A 122 1.50 6.68 6.19
N LEU A 123 0.71 7.75 6.11
CA LEU A 123 -0.47 7.84 5.23
C LEU A 123 -0.11 8.18 3.78
N ARG A 124 1.15 8.56 3.51
CA ARG A 124 1.65 8.95 2.19
C ARG A 124 1.82 7.75 1.25
N GLN A 125 0.71 7.09 0.97
CA GLN A 125 0.63 5.93 0.09
C GLN A 125 0.05 6.37 -1.24
N THR A 126 0.79 6.17 -2.33
CA THR A 126 0.37 6.65 -3.65
C THR A 126 -0.80 5.84 -4.19
N GLY A 127 -1.82 6.54 -4.69
CA GLY A 127 -2.98 5.90 -5.35
C GLY A 127 -2.64 5.33 -6.73
N THR A 128 -1.63 5.89 -7.41
CA THR A 128 -1.09 5.42 -8.70
C THR A 128 -0.18 4.20 -8.57
N GLY A 129 0.45 3.99 -7.42
CA GLY A 129 1.19 2.75 -7.15
C GLY A 129 0.30 1.52 -7.31
N ALA A 130 -0.99 1.64 -6.94
CA ALA A 130 -1.98 0.57 -7.08
C ALA A 130 -2.28 0.19 -8.55
N LEU A 131 -2.10 1.11 -9.53
CA LEU A 131 -2.18 0.83 -10.98
C LEU A 131 -1.08 -0.10 -11.48
N LEU A 132 0.00 -0.25 -10.73
CA LEU A 132 1.20 -0.98 -11.16
C LEU A 132 1.54 -2.12 -10.19
N THR A 133 1.13 -2.04 -8.91
CA THR A 133 1.30 -3.11 -7.91
C THR A 133 0.29 -4.24 -8.04
N TRP A 134 -0.87 -4.05 -8.68
CA TRP A 134 -1.91 -5.09 -8.76
C TRP A 134 -1.43 -6.39 -9.45
N VAL A 135 -0.43 -6.30 -10.32
CA VAL A 135 0.24 -7.46 -10.94
C VAL A 135 0.99 -8.29 -9.89
N PHE A 136 1.36 -7.68 -8.76
CA PHE A 136 2.29 -8.22 -7.78
C PHE A 136 1.70 -8.37 -6.37
N THR A 137 0.47 -7.92 -6.10
CA THR A 137 -0.17 -8.06 -4.79
C THR A 137 -1.57 -8.63 -4.85
N TYR A 138 -1.77 -9.84 -4.29
CA TYR A 138 -3.09 -10.41 -3.98
C TYR A 138 -3.38 -10.29 -2.48
N ARG A 139 -4.64 -9.98 -2.14
CA ARG A 139 -5.20 -10.16 -0.79
C ARG A 139 -6.31 -11.20 -0.94
N PHE A 140 -6.12 -12.38 -0.36
CA PHE A 140 -7.21 -13.34 -0.21
C PHE A 140 -8.25 -12.73 0.72
N SER A 141 -9.48 -12.61 0.23
CA SER A 141 -10.69 -12.38 1.02
C SER A 141 -11.69 -13.47 0.67
#